data_AF-A0A3M1Q164-F1
#
_entry.id   AF-A0A3M1Q164-F1
#
_cell.length_a   1.000
_cell.length_b   1.000
_cell.length_c   1.000
_cell.angle_alpha   90.00
_cell.angle_beta   90.00
_cell.angle_gamma   90.00
#
_symmetry.space_group_name_H-M   'P 1'
#
loop_
_entity.id
_entity.type
_entity.pdbx_description
1 polymer ?
#
loop_
_entity_poly.entity_id
_entity_poly.type
_entity_poly.pdbx_seq_one_letter_code
_entity_poly.pdbx_strand_id
1 'polypeptide(L)'
;MVERTGQLRGRKVMARLMWLAAGMLAMVVLALALLPPAGGGPQLALGQMRLAVPDPGGRERRLSQPALVGISALMMPRDYADAHAFRAKVAGYLEQARKAGLMPEGSIVVWPEHLGTWLVAVDAPGIVTRTPAMGLAMTALALARPRALWGVLARSHEKDRLAAALFRSRSQEMAAVYQDVFADLARRFGVTIVAGSIVLENPAVVEGRLRTRPGPLYNTSVVFHPDGRADPKLVRKVYPIPSEQPFTTAAD
;
A
#
# COMPACT_ATOMS: atom_id res chain seq x y z
N MET A 1 4.38 30.75 50.99
CA MET A 1 5.39 29.73 50.55
C MET A 1 4.83 28.31 50.43
N VAL A 2 3.78 27.96 51.20
CA VAL A 2 3.16 26.61 51.23
C VAL A 2 2.32 26.26 49.98
N GLU A 3 1.82 27.26 49.25
CA GLU A 3 0.92 27.05 48.10
C GLU A 3 1.66 26.58 46.82
N ARG A 4 2.90 27.03 46.61
CA ARG A 4 3.74 26.60 45.47
C ARG A 4 4.18 25.13 45.59
N THR A 5 4.36 24.61 46.80
CA THR A 5 4.79 23.23 47.05
C THR A 5 3.69 22.21 46.78
N GLY A 6 2.41 22.53 47.03
CA GLY A 6 1.26 21.68 46.67
C GLY A 6 1.05 21.55 45.17
N GLN A 7 1.19 22.66 44.44
CA GLN A 7 1.08 22.72 42.98
C GLN A 7 2.21 21.95 42.27
N LEU A 8 3.44 22.02 42.78
CA LEU A 8 4.60 21.27 42.28
C LEU A 8 4.46 19.75 42.51
N ARG A 9 3.88 19.35 43.65
CA ARG A 9 3.63 17.94 43.98
C ARG A 9 2.53 17.33 43.10
N GLY A 10 1.45 18.08 42.85
CA GLY A 10 0.37 17.70 41.92
C GLY A 10 0.86 17.52 40.47
N ARG A 11 1.69 18.45 39.97
CA ARG A 11 2.29 18.33 38.61
C ARG A 11 3.19 17.10 38.47
N LYS A 12 3.98 16.77 39.49
CA LYS A 12 4.85 15.57 39.48
C LYS A 12 4.04 14.27 39.53
N VAL A 13 2.94 14.24 40.28
CA VAL A 13 2.02 13.09 40.34
C VAL A 13 1.28 12.92 39.01
N MET A 14 0.76 14.01 38.43
CA MET A 14 0.10 13.99 37.13
C MET A 14 1.05 13.53 36.02
N ALA A 15 2.30 14.03 36.02
CA ALA A 15 3.32 13.58 35.07
C ALA A 15 3.62 12.08 35.21
N ARG A 16 3.75 11.56 36.44
CA ARG A 16 3.94 10.11 36.69
C ARG A 16 2.77 9.27 36.19
N LEU A 17 1.54 9.71 36.44
CA LEU A 17 0.32 9.06 35.92
C LEU A 17 0.28 9.05 34.39
N MET A 18 0.63 10.16 33.76
CA MET A 18 0.74 10.24 32.29
C MET A 18 1.81 9.29 31.75
N TRP A 19 2.98 9.19 32.38
CA TRP A 19 4.04 8.26 31.98
C TRP A 19 3.62 6.80 32.14
N LEU A 20 2.90 6.47 33.22
CA LEU A 20 2.35 5.12 33.43
C LEU A 20 1.27 4.78 32.40
N ALA A 21 0.37 5.71 32.09
CA ALA A 21 -0.65 5.53 31.05
C ALA A 21 -0.03 5.37 29.65
N ALA A 22 0.99 6.17 29.31
CA ALA A 22 1.72 6.06 28.06
C ALA A 22 2.48 4.72 27.97
N GLY A 23 3.10 4.25 29.06
CA GLY A 23 3.76 2.95 29.12
C GLY A 23 2.78 1.79 28.97
N MET A 24 1.61 1.87 29.60
CA MET A 24 0.56 0.85 29.46
C MET A 24 0.00 0.82 28.04
N LEU A 25 -0.23 1.99 27.42
CA LEU A 25 -0.64 2.08 26.01
C LEU A 25 0.41 1.47 25.08
N ALA A 26 1.71 1.76 25.31
CA ALA A 26 2.80 1.16 24.54
C ALA A 26 2.86 -0.36 24.70
N MET A 27 2.66 -0.87 25.92
CA MET A 27 2.60 -2.31 26.20
C MET A 27 1.40 -3.00 25.53
N VAL A 28 0.23 -2.36 25.54
CA VAL A 28 -0.96 -2.88 24.84
C VAL A 28 -0.73 -2.88 23.33
N VAL A 29 -0.16 -1.81 22.77
CA VAL A 29 0.17 -1.76 21.34
C VAL A 29 1.25 -2.79 20.99
N LEU A 30 2.24 -3.01 21.85
CA LEU A 30 3.25 -4.06 21.68
C LEU A 30 2.64 -5.46 21.73
N ALA A 31 1.75 -5.74 22.69
CA ALA A 31 1.04 -7.01 22.78
C ALA A 31 0.14 -7.25 21.56
N LEU A 32 -0.53 -6.21 21.05
CA LEU A 32 -1.30 -6.25 19.81
C LEU A 32 -0.41 -6.38 18.57
N ALA A 33 0.82 -5.86 18.62
CA ALA A 33 1.82 -6.00 17.56
C ALA A 33 2.43 -7.41 17.51
N LEU A 34 2.34 -8.17 18.61
CA LEU A 34 2.73 -9.58 18.69
C LEU A 34 1.59 -10.53 18.25
N LEU A 35 0.37 -10.02 18.03
CA LEU A 35 -0.68 -10.83 17.43
C LEU A 35 -0.28 -11.22 16.00
N PRO A 36 -0.44 -12.49 15.62
CA PRO A 36 -0.17 -12.90 14.25
C PRO A 36 -0.98 -12.04 13.27
N PRO A 37 -0.46 -11.80 12.05
CA PRO A 37 -1.25 -11.20 10.99
C PRO A 37 -2.58 -11.94 10.87
N ALA A 38 -3.64 -11.24 10.47
CA ALA A 38 -4.97 -11.84 10.41
C ALA A 38 -4.96 -13.07 9.47
N GLY A 39 -4.82 -14.25 10.07
CA GLY A 39 -4.86 -15.53 9.39
C GLY A 39 -6.28 -15.81 8.95
N GLY A 40 -6.53 -15.59 7.67
CA GLY A 40 -7.76 -15.94 6.99
C GLY A 40 -7.46 -15.86 5.52
N GLY A 41 -7.39 -17.01 4.84
CA GLY A 41 -7.23 -17.04 3.40
C GLY A 41 -8.26 -16.13 2.73
N PRO A 42 -7.97 -15.59 1.54
CA PRO A 42 -8.82 -14.61 0.89
C PRO A 42 -10.23 -15.17 0.75
N GLN A 43 -11.17 -14.68 1.58
CA GLN A 43 -12.59 -14.98 1.45
C GLN A 43 -13.10 -14.10 0.33
N LEU A 44 -12.76 -14.56 -0.87
CA LEU A 44 -13.26 -14.10 -2.13
C LEU A 44 -14.78 -14.34 -2.12
N ALA A 45 -15.55 -13.33 -1.75
CA ALA A 45 -16.91 -13.20 -2.25
C ALA A 45 -16.83 -12.83 -3.76
N LEU A 46 -16.16 -13.66 -4.56
CA LEU A 46 -16.01 -13.50 -6.01
C LEU A 46 -17.38 -13.41 -6.70
N GLY A 47 -18.42 -13.99 -6.10
CA GLY A 47 -19.80 -13.89 -6.56
C GLY A 47 -20.43 -12.49 -6.42
N GLN A 48 -19.77 -11.52 -5.78
CA GLN A 48 -20.26 -10.14 -5.63
C GLN A 48 -19.51 -9.12 -6.49
N MET A 49 -18.48 -9.52 -7.25
CA MET A 49 -17.87 -8.61 -8.22
C MET A 49 -18.85 -8.36 -9.37
N ARG A 50 -19.48 -7.18 -9.36
CA ARG A 50 -20.29 -6.70 -10.49
C ARG A 50 -19.35 -6.15 -11.55
N LEU A 51 -19.29 -6.83 -12.70
CA LEU A 51 -18.69 -6.29 -13.91
C LEU A 51 -19.64 -5.24 -14.47
N ALA A 52 -19.31 -3.97 -14.29
CA ALA A 52 -20.00 -2.87 -14.95
C ALA A 52 -19.41 -2.71 -16.36
N VAL A 53 -20.11 -3.18 -17.37
CA VAL A 53 -19.80 -2.89 -18.78
C VAL A 53 -20.66 -1.67 -19.15
N PRO A 54 -20.07 -0.52 -19.52
CA PRO A 54 -20.85 0.62 -20.01
C PRO A 54 -21.57 0.19 -21.29
N ASP A 55 -22.90 0.23 -21.28
CA ASP A 55 -23.71 -0.25 -22.38
C ASP A 55 -24.70 0.84 -22.82
N PRO A 56 -24.73 1.22 -24.12
CA PRO A 56 -25.91 1.81 -24.73
C PRO A 56 -26.77 0.79 -25.51
N GLY A 57 -26.48 -0.52 -25.56
CA GLY A 57 -27.35 -1.48 -26.25
C GLY A 57 -26.93 -2.96 -26.48
N GLY A 58 -26.34 -3.71 -25.55
CA GLY A 58 -26.10 -5.14 -25.75
C GLY A 58 -25.42 -5.87 -24.58
N ARG A 59 -26.21 -6.67 -23.87
CA ARG A 59 -25.73 -7.78 -23.00
C ARG A 59 -24.89 -8.76 -23.81
N GLU A 60 -23.83 -9.29 -23.19
CA GLU A 60 -22.98 -10.42 -23.64
C GLU A 60 -21.94 -10.19 -24.75
N ARG A 61 -21.32 -9.01 -24.86
CA ARG A 61 -20.19 -8.87 -25.79
C ARG A 61 -18.90 -9.48 -25.22
N ARG A 62 -18.54 -10.69 -25.68
CA ARG A 62 -17.16 -11.18 -25.63
C ARG A 62 -16.32 -10.42 -26.65
N LEU A 63 -15.20 -9.86 -26.22
CA LEU A 63 -14.28 -9.13 -27.09
C LEU A 63 -13.40 -10.15 -27.83
N SER A 64 -13.17 -9.92 -29.12
CA SER A 64 -12.28 -10.73 -29.97
C SER A 64 -10.97 -10.03 -30.30
N GLN A 65 -10.84 -8.75 -29.96
CA GLN A 65 -9.66 -7.92 -30.18
C GLN A 65 -9.16 -7.35 -28.84
N PRO A 66 -7.86 -7.04 -28.72
CA PRO A 66 -7.30 -6.38 -27.55
C PRO A 66 -8.09 -5.13 -27.16
N ALA A 67 -8.27 -4.92 -25.86
CA ALA A 67 -9.05 -3.81 -25.33
C ALA A 67 -8.30 -3.06 -24.23
N LEU A 68 -8.74 -1.83 -23.96
CA LEU A 68 -8.36 -1.09 -22.77
C LEU A 68 -9.37 -1.42 -21.66
N VAL A 69 -8.90 -2.05 -20.58
CA VAL A 69 -9.73 -2.53 -19.47
C VAL A 69 -9.41 -1.72 -18.22
N GLY A 70 -10.34 -0.86 -17.79
CA GLY A 70 -10.23 -0.17 -16.51
C GLY A 70 -10.76 -1.03 -15.37
N ILE A 71 -10.01 -1.16 -14.28
CA ILE A 71 -10.43 -1.86 -13.07
C ILE A 71 -10.75 -0.84 -11.97
N SER A 72 -11.99 -0.85 -11.49
CA SER A 72 -12.37 -0.17 -10.25
C SER A 72 -12.25 -1.17 -9.10
N ALA A 73 -11.09 -1.17 -8.43
CA ALA A 73 -10.76 -2.16 -7.40
C ALA A 73 -11.29 -1.74 -6.03
N LEU A 74 -12.08 -2.61 -5.41
CA LEU A 74 -12.46 -2.50 -3.99
C LEU A 74 -11.50 -3.37 -3.16
N MET A 75 -10.55 -2.72 -2.49
CA MET A 75 -9.55 -3.36 -1.65
C MET A 75 -9.90 -3.18 -0.17
N MET A 76 -9.78 -4.25 0.60
CA MET A 76 -9.95 -4.25 2.05
C MET A 76 -8.59 -4.30 2.75
N PRO A 77 -8.45 -3.85 4.00
CA PRO A 77 -7.17 -3.93 4.73
C PRO A 77 -6.56 -5.34 4.76
N ARG A 78 -7.38 -6.38 4.86
CA ARG A 78 -6.94 -7.79 4.80
C ARG A 78 -6.30 -8.18 3.46
N ASP A 79 -6.65 -7.49 2.37
CA ASP A 79 -6.09 -7.76 1.05
C ASP A 79 -4.63 -7.25 0.96
N TYR A 80 -4.17 -6.48 1.95
CA TYR A 80 -2.78 -6.02 2.10
C TYR A 80 -2.04 -6.70 3.25
N ALA A 81 -2.65 -7.71 3.89
CA ALA A 81 -2.06 -8.39 5.04
C ALA A 81 -0.72 -9.05 4.70
N ASP A 82 -0.63 -9.66 3.53
CA ASP A 82 0.57 -10.30 2.99
C ASP A 82 0.57 -10.27 1.44
N ALA A 83 1.69 -10.63 0.83
CA ALA A 83 1.85 -10.64 -0.62
C ALA A 83 0.90 -11.62 -1.33
N HIS A 84 0.53 -12.72 -0.67
CA HIS A 84 -0.35 -13.73 -1.24
C HIS A 84 -1.81 -13.23 -1.27
N ALA A 85 -2.30 -12.61 -0.20
CA ALA A 85 -3.61 -11.99 -0.14
C ALA A 85 -3.78 -10.90 -1.21
N PHE A 86 -2.77 -10.02 -1.34
CA PHE A 86 -2.77 -8.98 -2.37
C PHE A 86 -2.82 -9.60 -3.78
N ARG A 87 -1.95 -10.56 -4.06
CA ARG A 87 -1.93 -11.29 -5.34
C ARG A 87 -3.27 -11.92 -5.63
N ALA A 88 -3.84 -12.67 -4.69
CA ALA A 88 -5.10 -13.39 -4.87
C ALA A 88 -6.25 -12.44 -5.20
N LYS A 89 -6.32 -11.29 -4.51
CA LYS A 89 -7.32 -10.26 -4.76
C LYS A 89 -7.19 -9.65 -6.16
N VAL A 90 -5.99 -9.22 -6.53
CA VAL A 90 -5.69 -8.60 -7.83
C VAL A 90 -5.92 -9.60 -8.97
N ALA A 91 -5.44 -10.84 -8.82
CA ALA A 91 -5.67 -11.93 -9.77
C ALA A 91 -7.16 -12.22 -9.94
N GLY A 92 -7.95 -12.21 -8.85
CA GLY A 92 -9.39 -12.45 -8.89
C GLY A 92 -10.13 -11.52 -9.85
N TYR A 93 -9.77 -10.23 -9.90
CA TYR A 93 -10.35 -9.29 -10.87
C TYR A 93 -10.04 -9.69 -12.32
N LEU A 94 -8.78 -10.01 -12.62
CA LEU A 94 -8.34 -10.42 -13.97
C LEU A 94 -8.97 -11.75 -14.40
N GLU A 95 -9.11 -12.69 -13.46
CA GLU A 95 -9.79 -13.96 -13.71
C GLU A 95 -11.25 -13.76 -14.08
N GLN A 96 -11.96 -12.88 -13.39
CA GLN A 96 -13.36 -12.57 -13.73
C GLN A 96 -13.47 -11.86 -15.08
N ALA A 97 -12.62 -10.87 -15.36
CA ALA A 97 -12.59 -10.18 -16.64
C ALA A 97 -12.32 -11.15 -17.80
N ARG A 98 -11.36 -12.06 -17.65
CA ARG A 98 -11.07 -13.11 -18.66
C ARG A 98 -12.23 -14.09 -18.83
N LYS A 99 -12.82 -14.58 -17.73
CA LYS A 99 -13.96 -15.52 -17.78
C LYS A 99 -15.16 -14.91 -18.51
N ALA A 100 -15.42 -13.63 -18.29
CA ALA A 100 -16.44 -12.86 -18.99
C ALA A 100 -16.09 -12.53 -20.46
N GLY A 101 -14.87 -12.80 -20.91
CA GLY A 101 -14.41 -12.48 -22.26
C GLY A 101 -14.21 -10.98 -22.49
N LEU A 102 -14.01 -10.20 -21.43
CA LEU A 102 -13.82 -8.75 -21.48
C LEU A 102 -12.35 -8.34 -21.53
N MET A 103 -11.44 -9.31 -21.45
CA MET A 103 -9.99 -9.09 -21.45
C MET A 103 -9.30 -10.15 -22.31
N PRO A 104 -9.39 -10.08 -23.65
CA PRO A 104 -8.61 -10.91 -24.55
C PRO A 104 -7.11 -10.72 -24.33
N GLU A 105 -6.30 -11.69 -24.78
CA GLU A 105 -4.84 -11.57 -24.78
C GLU A 105 -4.39 -10.33 -25.58
N GLY A 106 -3.30 -9.70 -25.15
CA GLY A 106 -2.81 -8.44 -25.71
C GLY A 106 -3.52 -7.18 -25.21
N SER A 107 -4.56 -7.32 -24.38
CA SER A 107 -5.25 -6.17 -23.77
C SER A 107 -4.33 -5.35 -22.85
N ILE A 108 -4.71 -4.10 -22.63
CA ILE A 108 -4.07 -3.20 -21.66
C ILE A 108 -5.01 -3.05 -20.47
N VAL A 109 -4.54 -3.39 -19.28
CA VAL A 109 -5.31 -3.31 -18.04
C VAL A 109 -4.83 -2.15 -17.19
N VAL A 110 -5.73 -1.26 -16.79
CA VAL A 110 -5.43 -0.06 -16.01
C VAL A 110 -6.03 -0.17 -14.62
N TRP A 111 -5.17 -0.03 -13.62
CA TRP A 111 -5.52 -0.06 -12.20
C TRP A 111 -5.61 1.35 -11.59
N PRO A 112 -6.34 1.52 -10.47
CA PRO A 112 -6.54 2.82 -9.86
C PRO A 112 -5.29 3.33 -9.14
N GLU A 113 -5.27 4.65 -8.90
CA GLU A 113 -4.23 5.29 -8.10
C GLU A 113 -4.15 4.71 -6.68
N HIS A 114 -2.95 4.72 -6.09
CA HIS A 114 -2.64 4.26 -4.74
C HIS A 114 -2.88 2.79 -4.43
N LEU A 115 -3.25 1.98 -5.43
CA LEU A 115 -3.44 0.55 -5.26
C LEU A 115 -2.27 -0.13 -4.56
N GLY A 116 -1.02 0.21 -4.91
CA GLY A 116 0.18 -0.36 -4.29
C GLY A 116 0.63 0.35 -3.02
N THR A 117 0.12 1.55 -2.70
CA THR A 117 0.61 2.36 -1.57
C THR A 117 0.36 1.66 -0.23
N TRP A 118 -0.77 0.94 -0.11
CA TRP A 118 -1.12 0.19 1.09
C TRP A 118 -0.28 -1.07 1.34
N LEU A 119 0.60 -1.46 0.40
CA LEU A 119 1.62 -2.50 0.65
C LEU A 119 2.60 -2.11 1.77
N VAL A 120 2.59 -0.85 2.22
CA VAL A 120 3.24 -0.43 3.48
C VAL A 120 2.73 -1.22 4.70
N ALA A 121 1.59 -1.92 4.58
CA ALA A 121 1.02 -2.80 5.59
C ALA A 121 1.33 -4.30 5.39
N VAL A 122 2.07 -4.70 4.35
CA VAL A 122 2.37 -6.11 4.07
C VAL A 122 3.18 -6.74 5.22
N ASP A 123 2.80 -7.91 5.70
CA ASP A 123 3.41 -8.57 6.86
C ASP A 123 3.44 -7.70 8.13
N ALA A 124 2.53 -6.73 8.22
CA ALA A 124 2.35 -5.92 9.43
C ALA A 124 1.55 -6.68 10.50
N PRO A 125 1.68 -6.28 11.77
CA PRO A 125 0.89 -6.92 12.82
C PRO A 125 -0.61 -6.82 12.60
N GLY A 126 -1.36 -7.82 13.06
CA GLY A 126 -2.80 -7.96 12.77
C GLY A 126 -3.68 -6.78 13.19
N ILE A 127 -3.22 -5.92 14.10
CA ILE A 127 -3.91 -4.68 14.48
C ILE A 127 -4.03 -3.69 13.31
N VAL A 128 -3.03 -3.65 12.42
CA VAL A 128 -2.98 -2.73 11.26
C VAL A 128 -4.13 -3.00 10.29
N THR A 129 -4.54 -4.26 10.15
CA THR A 129 -5.63 -4.66 9.24
C THR A 129 -7.00 -4.69 9.92
N ARG A 130 -7.09 -4.44 11.23
CA ARG A 130 -8.34 -4.56 12.03
C ARG A 130 -8.83 -3.23 12.59
N THR A 131 -7.97 -2.23 12.73
CA THR A 131 -8.36 -0.92 13.27
C THR A 131 -8.88 0.00 12.16
N PRO A 132 -10.01 0.71 12.37
CA PRO A 132 -10.45 1.76 11.46
C PRO A 132 -9.64 3.06 11.64
N ALA A 133 -8.85 3.18 12.72
CA ALA A 133 -8.12 4.39 13.05
C ALA A 133 -6.71 4.41 12.42
N MET A 134 -6.52 5.28 11.42
CA MET A 134 -5.25 5.43 10.70
C MET A 134 -4.06 5.70 11.62
N GLY A 135 -4.21 6.58 12.61
CA GLY A 135 -3.14 6.90 13.55
C GLY A 135 -2.67 5.69 14.38
N LEU A 136 -3.61 4.81 14.77
CA LEU A 136 -3.27 3.57 15.48
C LEU A 136 -2.57 2.57 14.57
N ALA A 137 -3.02 2.43 13.32
CA ALA A 137 -2.38 1.57 12.33
C ALA A 137 -0.93 2.03 12.06
N MET A 138 -0.71 3.33 11.85
CA MET A 138 0.61 3.90 11.61
C MET A 138 1.54 3.76 12.83
N THR A 139 1.01 3.94 14.04
CA THR A 139 1.80 3.73 15.27
C THR A 139 2.19 2.27 15.43
N ALA A 140 1.27 1.34 15.17
CA ALA A 140 1.57 -0.09 15.21
C ALA A 140 2.61 -0.50 14.16
N LEU A 141 2.53 0.05 12.94
CA LEU A 141 3.54 -0.14 11.91
C LEU A 141 4.93 0.34 12.35
N ALA A 142 5.00 1.52 12.96
CA ALA A 142 6.24 2.10 13.44
C ALA A 142 6.87 1.27 14.57
N LEU A 143 6.04 0.77 15.50
CA LEU A 143 6.47 -0.03 16.63
C LEU A 143 6.85 -1.48 16.24
N ALA A 144 6.35 -1.98 15.10
CA ALA A 144 6.68 -3.32 14.62
C ALA A 144 8.14 -3.45 14.16
N ARG A 145 8.74 -2.37 13.62
CA ARG A 145 10.12 -2.39 13.08
C ARG A 145 10.93 -1.15 13.48
N PRO A 146 11.19 -0.91 14.77
CA PRO A 146 11.81 0.32 15.26
C PRO A 146 13.25 0.53 14.75
N ARG A 147 14.03 -0.55 14.59
CA ARG A 147 15.40 -0.49 14.06
C ARG A 147 15.46 0.02 12.62
N ALA A 148 14.53 -0.44 11.77
CA ALA A 148 14.43 0.00 10.39
C ALA A 148 13.97 1.47 10.28
N LEU A 149 13.23 1.96 11.29
CA LEU A 149 12.68 3.30 11.30
C LEU A 149 13.68 4.36 11.82
N TRP A 150 14.49 4.06 12.83
CA TRP A 150 15.35 5.06 13.48
C TRP A 150 16.31 5.79 12.54
N GLY A 151 17.02 5.06 11.67
CA GLY A 151 17.96 5.68 10.71
C GLY A 151 17.28 6.42 9.56
N VAL A 152 15.99 6.14 9.31
CA VAL A 152 15.21 6.74 8.22
C VAL A 152 14.46 7.98 8.70
N LEU A 153 14.00 7.97 9.95
CA LEU A 153 13.33 9.11 10.59
C LEU A 153 14.25 10.33 10.71
N ALA A 154 15.55 10.09 10.94
CA ALA A 154 16.57 11.14 10.98
C ALA A 154 16.75 11.86 9.63
N ARG A 155 16.49 11.17 8.51
CA ARG A 155 16.61 11.68 7.14
C ARG A 155 15.27 12.11 6.52
N SER A 156 14.18 12.00 7.29
CA SER A 156 12.84 12.39 6.85
C SER A 156 12.54 13.82 7.32
N HIS A 157 12.44 14.72 6.35
CA HIS A 157 12.26 16.16 6.55
C HIS A 157 10.90 16.68 6.05
N GLU A 158 10.02 15.76 5.66
CA GLU A 158 8.66 16.06 5.19
C GLU A 158 7.76 16.51 6.36
N LYS A 159 6.59 17.10 6.06
CA LYS A 159 5.64 17.57 7.08
C LYS A 159 5.16 16.42 7.97
N ASP A 160 4.89 15.26 7.38
CA ASP A 160 4.63 14.01 8.09
C ASP A 160 5.87 13.11 8.06
N ARG A 161 6.78 13.37 9.00
CA ARG A 161 8.05 12.65 9.14
C ARG A 161 7.86 11.16 9.41
N LEU A 162 6.80 10.79 10.13
CA LEU A 162 6.55 9.40 10.50
C LEU A 162 6.08 8.60 9.28
N ALA A 163 5.10 9.12 8.54
CA ALA A 163 4.64 8.49 7.30
C ALA A 163 5.78 8.36 6.28
N ALA A 164 6.55 9.44 6.08
CA ALA A 164 7.68 9.42 5.17
C ALA A 164 8.74 8.38 5.58
N ALA A 165 9.07 8.30 6.87
CA ALA A 165 10.02 7.31 7.37
C ALA A 165 9.51 5.87 7.21
N LEU A 166 8.20 5.64 7.41
CA LEU A 166 7.57 4.34 7.19
C LEU A 166 7.66 3.92 5.72
N PHE A 167 7.22 4.77 4.78
CA PHE A 167 7.30 4.45 3.35
C PHE A 167 8.73 4.20 2.89
N ARG A 168 9.70 5.01 3.31
CA ARG A 168 11.12 4.79 3.01
C ARG A 168 11.62 3.44 3.54
N SER A 169 11.38 3.15 4.81
CA SER A 169 11.82 1.91 5.45
C SER A 169 11.23 0.64 4.81
N ARG A 170 10.08 0.78 4.13
CA ARG A 170 9.31 -0.31 3.51
C ARG A 170 9.43 -0.34 1.99
N SER A 171 10.05 0.66 1.38
CA SER A 171 10.06 0.86 -0.08
C SER A 171 10.61 -0.34 -0.84
N GLN A 172 11.65 -1.00 -0.33
CA GLN A 172 12.21 -2.19 -1.00
C GLN A 172 11.25 -3.39 -1.00
N GLU A 173 10.60 -3.65 0.13
CA GLU A 173 9.63 -4.74 0.29
C GLU A 173 8.36 -4.48 -0.52
N MET A 174 7.84 -3.25 -0.43
CA MET A 174 6.72 -2.77 -1.24
C MET A 174 6.99 -2.92 -2.74
N ALA A 175 8.16 -2.47 -3.21
CA ALA A 175 8.55 -2.60 -4.61
C ALA A 175 8.70 -4.06 -5.04
N ALA A 176 9.22 -4.94 -4.18
CA ALA A 176 9.35 -6.36 -4.48
C ALA A 176 7.99 -7.04 -4.64
N VAL A 177 7.07 -6.85 -3.69
CA VAL A 177 5.71 -7.42 -3.78
C VAL A 177 4.98 -6.88 -5.00
N TYR A 178 5.03 -5.56 -5.22
CA TYR A 178 4.40 -4.92 -6.36
C TYR A 178 4.95 -5.43 -7.70
N GLN A 179 6.27 -5.51 -7.84
CA GLN A 179 6.96 -6.08 -9.00
C GLN A 179 6.52 -7.53 -9.25
N ASP A 180 6.61 -8.38 -8.23
CA ASP A 180 6.41 -9.82 -8.39
C ASP A 180 4.95 -10.17 -8.68
N VAL A 181 3.99 -9.41 -8.14
CA VAL A 181 2.57 -9.60 -8.42
C VAL A 181 2.23 -9.13 -9.83
N PHE A 182 2.57 -7.90 -10.20
CA PHE A 182 2.15 -7.40 -11.51
C PHE A 182 2.93 -8.01 -12.67
N ALA A 183 4.22 -8.33 -12.50
CA ALA A 183 4.98 -9.07 -13.50
C ALA A 183 4.42 -10.48 -13.75
N ASP A 184 4.03 -11.17 -12.68
CA ASP A 184 3.42 -12.50 -12.80
C ASP A 184 2.07 -12.44 -13.50
N LEU A 185 1.21 -11.50 -13.10
CA LEU A 185 -0.11 -11.36 -13.69
C LEU A 185 -0.05 -10.92 -15.16
N ALA A 186 0.86 -10.01 -15.51
CA ALA A 186 1.05 -9.61 -16.90
C ALA A 186 1.40 -10.81 -17.80
N ARG A 187 2.34 -11.67 -17.34
CA ARG A 187 2.66 -12.95 -18.01
C ARG A 187 1.51 -13.92 -18.05
N ARG A 188 0.91 -14.21 -16.89
CA ARG A 188 -0.12 -15.24 -16.73
C ARG A 188 -1.36 -14.96 -17.59
N PHE A 189 -1.68 -13.69 -17.80
CA PHE A 189 -2.84 -13.27 -18.59
C PHE A 189 -2.48 -12.80 -20.00
N GLY A 190 -1.18 -12.69 -20.34
CA GLY A 190 -0.71 -12.21 -21.65
C GLY A 190 -1.16 -10.78 -21.95
N VAL A 191 -1.13 -9.90 -20.94
CA VAL A 191 -1.63 -8.52 -21.02
C VAL A 191 -0.58 -7.51 -20.58
N THR A 192 -0.70 -6.28 -21.07
CA THR A 192 0.04 -5.14 -20.51
C THR A 192 -0.72 -4.60 -19.31
N ILE A 193 -0.05 -4.34 -18.19
CA ILE A 193 -0.67 -3.82 -16.97
C ILE A 193 -0.10 -2.44 -16.63
N VAL A 194 -0.96 -1.42 -16.63
CA VAL A 194 -0.70 -0.14 -15.96
C VAL A 194 -1.11 -0.32 -14.50
N ALA A 195 -0.14 -0.55 -13.62
CA ALA A 195 -0.36 -1.14 -12.29
C ALA A 195 -0.87 -0.14 -11.22
N GLY A 196 -1.56 0.92 -11.62
CA GLY A 196 -2.02 1.96 -10.71
C GLY A 196 -0.81 2.72 -10.18
N SER A 197 -0.80 3.10 -8.90
CA SER A 197 0.38 3.76 -8.33
C SER A 197 0.78 3.28 -6.94
N ILE A 198 2.02 3.57 -6.59
CA ILE A 198 2.68 3.22 -5.34
C ILE A 198 3.64 4.33 -4.90
N VAL A 199 3.70 4.60 -3.59
CA VAL A 199 4.67 5.53 -3.00
C VAL A 199 5.95 4.79 -2.67
N LEU A 200 7.07 5.19 -3.29
CA LEU A 200 8.38 4.53 -3.14
C LEU A 200 9.51 5.56 -3.03
N GLU A 201 10.59 5.16 -2.36
CA GLU A 201 11.84 5.91 -2.29
C GLU A 201 12.66 5.73 -3.56
N ASN A 202 12.92 6.85 -4.24
CA ASN A 202 13.72 6.96 -5.47
C ASN A 202 13.56 5.74 -6.41
N PRO A 203 12.34 5.46 -6.90
CA PRO A 203 12.08 4.28 -7.69
C PRO A 203 12.71 4.41 -9.08
N ALA A 204 13.25 3.30 -9.57
CA ALA A 204 13.80 3.17 -10.92
C ALA A 204 13.58 1.76 -11.44
N VAL A 205 13.48 1.61 -12.76
CA VAL A 205 13.48 0.30 -13.42
C VAL A 205 14.89 -0.02 -13.88
N VAL A 206 15.43 -1.13 -13.39
CA VAL A 206 16.77 -1.63 -13.72
C VAL A 206 16.58 -3.05 -14.24
N GLU A 207 17.03 -3.31 -15.46
CA GLU A 207 16.93 -4.63 -16.12
C GLU A 207 15.50 -5.19 -16.17
N GLY A 208 14.51 -4.31 -16.40
CA GLY A 208 13.09 -4.70 -16.46
C GLY A 208 12.49 -5.03 -15.10
N ARG A 209 13.10 -4.62 -13.99
CA ARG A 209 12.56 -4.77 -12.64
C ARG A 209 12.55 -3.44 -11.89
N LEU A 210 11.45 -3.17 -11.19
CA LEU A 210 11.32 -2.07 -10.25
C LEU A 210 12.27 -2.28 -9.07
N ARG A 211 13.07 -1.25 -8.80
CA ARG A 211 14.02 -1.16 -7.70
C ARG A 211 13.86 0.19 -7.02
N THR A 212 14.28 0.26 -5.77
CA THR A 212 14.29 1.48 -4.97
C THR A 212 15.70 1.78 -4.51
N ARG A 213 15.97 3.06 -4.25
CA ARG A 213 17.26 3.54 -3.73
C ARG A 213 17.00 4.61 -2.67
N PRO A 214 17.99 4.97 -1.85
CA PRO A 214 17.85 6.14 -0.99
C PRO A 214 17.54 7.41 -1.80
N GLY A 215 16.66 8.26 -1.28
CA GLY A 215 16.30 9.53 -1.91
C GLY A 215 14.89 10.06 -1.59
N PRO A 216 14.32 10.89 -2.48
CA PRO A 216 12.97 11.42 -2.30
C PRO A 216 11.89 10.35 -2.48
N LEU A 217 10.74 10.56 -1.84
CA LEU A 217 9.56 9.71 -2.02
C LEU A 217 8.73 10.21 -3.20
N TYR A 218 8.38 9.30 -4.10
CA TYR A 218 7.55 9.59 -5.27
C TYR A 218 6.33 8.66 -5.31
N ASN A 219 5.18 9.21 -5.66
CA ASN A 219 4.02 8.45 -6.11
C ASN A 219 4.24 8.12 -7.60
N THR A 220 4.47 6.84 -7.91
CA THR A 220 4.83 6.38 -9.25
C THR A 220 3.89 5.29 -9.75
N SER A 221 3.61 5.30 -11.05
CA SER A 221 3.00 4.20 -11.78
C SER A 221 4.06 3.43 -12.57
N VAL A 222 3.87 2.12 -12.67
CA VAL A 222 4.74 1.21 -13.43
C VAL A 222 3.88 0.47 -14.44
N VAL A 223 4.37 0.37 -15.67
CA VAL A 223 3.77 -0.46 -16.71
C VAL A 223 4.51 -1.79 -16.76
N PHE A 224 3.79 -2.90 -16.76
CA PHE A 224 4.34 -4.25 -16.93
C PHE A 224 3.91 -4.82 -18.27
N HIS A 225 4.88 -5.25 -19.06
CA HIS A 225 4.64 -5.86 -20.37
C HIS A 225 4.19 -7.32 -20.24
N PRO A 226 3.62 -7.94 -21.29
CA PRO A 226 3.17 -9.34 -21.26
C PRO A 226 4.27 -10.37 -20.94
N ASP A 227 5.55 -10.01 -21.05
CA ASP A 227 6.69 -10.84 -20.61
C ASP A 227 7.02 -10.65 -19.11
N GLY A 228 6.27 -9.78 -18.43
CA GLY A 228 6.41 -9.41 -17.04
C GLY A 228 7.60 -8.50 -16.74
N ARG A 229 8.27 -7.94 -17.75
CA ARG A 229 9.26 -6.89 -17.57
C ARG A 229 8.54 -5.57 -17.27
N ALA A 230 9.04 -4.84 -16.29
CA ALA A 230 8.64 -3.46 -16.06
C ALA A 230 9.18 -2.57 -17.19
N ASP A 231 8.36 -1.64 -17.67
CA ASP A 231 8.75 -0.65 -18.66
C ASP A 231 9.86 0.25 -18.09
N PRO A 232 10.92 0.56 -18.85
CA PRO A 232 12.00 1.45 -18.39
C PRO A 232 11.51 2.84 -17.97
N LYS A 233 10.41 3.34 -18.55
CA LYS A 233 9.83 4.64 -18.23
C LYS A 233 8.83 4.50 -17.09
N LEU A 234 9.23 5.03 -15.93
CA LEU A 234 8.32 5.24 -14.81
C LEU A 234 7.50 6.52 -15.03
N VAL A 235 6.19 6.45 -14.79
CA VAL A 235 5.34 7.64 -14.74
C VAL A 235 5.31 8.13 -13.29
N ARG A 236 5.99 9.23 -13.01
CA ARG A 236 6.00 9.85 -11.67
C ARG A 236 4.95 10.97 -11.64
N LYS A 237 4.19 11.07 -10.55
CA LYS A 237 3.14 12.09 -10.40
C LYS A 237 3.79 13.48 -10.22
N VAL A 238 3.58 14.35 -11.21
CA VAL A 238 4.14 15.72 -11.27
C VAL A 238 3.43 16.68 -10.30
N TYR A 239 2.16 16.42 -9.95
CA TYR A 239 1.38 17.24 -9.03
C TYR A 239 0.79 16.41 -7.88
N PRO A 240 1.43 16.39 -6.69
CA PRO A 240 0.83 15.81 -5.49
C PRO A 240 -0.43 16.57 -5.09
N ILE A 241 -1.55 15.88 -4.87
CA ILE A 241 -2.75 16.49 -4.29
C ILE A 241 -2.52 16.89 -2.82
N PRO A 242 -3.27 17.85 -2.25
CA PRO A 242 -3.00 18.41 -0.91
C PRO A 242 -2.89 17.40 0.24
N SER A 243 -3.56 16.24 0.13
CA SER A 243 -3.48 15.15 1.11
C SER A 243 -2.20 14.32 1.03
N GLU A 244 -1.44 14.40 -0.07
CA GLU A 244 -0.17 13.71 -0.29
C GLU A 244 1.05 14.62 -0.07
N GLN A 245 0.87 15.94 -0.21
CA GLN A 245 1.91 16.96 0.05
C GLN A 245 2.66 16.84 1.39
N PRO A 246 2.09 16.26 2.48
CA PRO A 246 2.84 16.14 3.71
C PRO A 246 4.00 15.14 3.67
N PHE A 247 4.05 14.20 2.70
CA PHE A 247 5.05 13.12 2.67
C PHE A 247 5.52 12.68 1.28
N THR A 248 4.99 13.24 0.19
CA THR A 248 5.49 12.98 -1.18
C THR A 248 6.13 14.23 -1.78
N THR A 249 7.17 14.03 -2.58
CA THR A 249 7.79 15.10 -3.38
C THR A 249 7.15 15.09 -4.77
N ALA A 250 6.84 16.28 -5.31
CA ALA A 250 6.43 16.41 -6.71
C ALA A 250 7.57 15.91 -7.62
N ALA A 251 7.24 15.14 -8.66
CA ALA A 251 8.23 14.86 -9.69
C ALA A 251 8.37 16.06 -10.62
N ASP A 252 9.61 16.40 -11.00
CA ASP A 252 9.92 17.42 -12.00
C ASP A 252 9.52 16.97 -13.42
#